data_AF-X0U2Q8-F1
#
_entry.id   AF-X0U2Q8-F1
#
_cell.length_a   1.000
_cell.length_b   1.000
_cell.length_c   1.000
_cell.angle_alpha   90.00
_cell.angle_beta   90.00
_cell.angle_gamma   90.00
#
_symmetry.space_group_name_H-M   'P 1'
#
loop_
_entity.id
_entity.type
_entity.pdbx_description
1 polymer ?
#
loop_
_entity_poly.entity_id
_entity_poly.type
_entity_poly.pdbx_seq_one_letter_code
_entity_poly.pdbx_strand_id
1 'polypeptide(L)'
;HLGDVCLGKDLEAHKKYIKPLKCRKWLVTGNHDHKSNNWYLSNGWDFVCTAFVDRYFGSKVLFSHKPKIIHNSIDLNIHGHFHNSNHRWQEPELRIRLTKRHRLFSAEVSKYKPILLEDYITKNYDHSKKIQKLSIYKGLSEI
;
A
#
# COMPACT_ATOMS: atom_id res chain seq x y z
N HIS A 1 -1.34 -3.78 6.76
CA HIS A 1 -1.09 -2.35 6.49
C HIS A 1 0.17 -2.23 5.65
N LEU A 2 0.15 -1.40 4.60
CA LEU A 2 1.28 -1.25 3.65
C LEU A 2 2.09 0.01 3.92
N GLY A 3 2.48 0.19 5.17
CA GLY A 3 3.40 1.23 5.62
C GLY A 3 2.78 2.60 5.81
N ASP A 4 3.57 3.52 6.34
CA ASP A 4 3.22 4.90 6.69
C ASP A 4 2.02 4.94 7.65
N VAL A 5 2.13 4.24 8.78
CA VAL A 5 1.04 4.06 9.75
C VAL A 5 0.70 5.38 10.45
N CYS A 6 1.73 6.18 10.78
CA CYS A 6 1.60 7.42 11.53
C CYS A 6 2.60 8.46 11.04
N LEU A 7 2.23 9.74 11.11
CA LEU A 7 3.13 10.88 10.92
C LEU A 7 3.38 11.52 12.29
N GLY A 8 4.27 10.91 13.08
CA GLY A 8 4.61 11.33 14.44
C GLY A 8 3.63 10.85 15.51
N LYS A 9 3.97 11.13 16.77
CA LYS A 9 3.23 10.69 17.99
C LYS A 9 2.93 9.18 17.99
N ASP A 10 3.86 8.38 17.48
CA ASP A 10 3.67 6.95 17.21
C ASP A 10 3.13 6.17 18.42
N LEU A 11 3.70 6.41 19.60
CA LEU A 11 3.29 5.72 20.82
C LEU A 11 1.84 6.02 21.20
N GLU A 12 1.44 7.29 21.13
CA GLU A 12 0.07 7.72 21.43
C GLU A 12 -0.92 7.16 20.41
N ALA A 13 -0.57 7.25 19.11
CA ALA A 13 -1.39 6.74 18.03
C ALA A 13 -1.57 5.22 18.12
N HIS A 14 -0.50 4.47 18.42
CA HIS A 14 -0.60 3.02 18.59
C HIS A 14 -1.42 2.64 19.83
N LYS A 15 -1.23 3.35 20.96
CA LYS A 15 -2.02 3.14 22.17
C LYS A 15 -3.51 3.40 21.94
N LYS A 16 -3.85 4.46 21.20
CA LYS A 16 -5.23 4.89 20.98
C LYS A 16 -5.94 4.11 19.87
N TYR A 17 -5.26 3.80 18.77
CA TYR A 17 -5.91 3.30 17.56
C TYR A 17 -5.47 1.90 17.13
N ILE A 18 -4.25 1.45 17.44
CA ILE A 18 -3.74 0.15 16.96
C ILE A 18 -3.96 -0.95 17.98
N LYS A 19 -3.52 -0.75 19.23
CA LYS A 19 -3.65 -1.72 20.33
C LYS A 19 -5.11 -2.13 20.59
N PRO A 20 -6.11 -1.24 20.57
CA PRO A 20 -7.49 -1.62 20.88
C PRO A 20 -8.17 -2.47 19.80
N LEU A 21 -7.62 -2.54 18.58
CA LEU A 21 -8.23 -3.30 17.49
C LEU A 21 -8.17 -4.81 17.75
N LYS A 22 -9.33 -5.45 17.84
CA LYS A 22 -9.49 -6.89 18.09
C LYS A 22 -9.39 -7.71 16.81
N CYS A 23 -8.24 -7.66 16.15
CA CYS A 23 -7.93 -8.46 14.97
C CYS A 23 -6.42 -8.74 14.89
N ARG A 24 -6.02 -9.69 14.03
CA ARG A 24 -4.61 -9.87 13.67
C ARG A 24 -4.17 -8.74 12.75
N LYS A 25 -3.01 -8.14 13.04
CA LYS A 25 -2.50 -6.92 12.42
C LYS A 25 -1.10 -7.17 11.90
N TRP A 26 -0.93 -7.09 10.59
CA TRP A 26 0.36 -7.24 9.92
C TRP A 26 0.80 -5.90 9.33
N LEU A 27 2.05 -5.52 9.57
CA LEU A 27 2.67 -4.32 9.05
C LEU A 27 3.76 -4.67 8.03
N VAL A 28 3.62 -4.14 6.83
CA VAL A 28 4.71 -3.97 5.88
C VAL A 28 5.21 -2.55 6.04
N THR A 29 6.44 -2.34 6.54
CA THR A 29 6.93 -1.01 6.92
C THR A 29 7.14 -0.10 5.70
N GLY A 30 6.73 1.15 5.87
CA GLY A 30 6.93 2.23 4.91
C GLY A 30 8.13 3.10 5.22
N ASN A 31 8.40 4.07 4.35
CA ASN A 31 9.57 4.95 4.53
C ASN A 31 9.36 6.01 5.61
N HIS A 32 8.16 6.16 6.18
CA HIS A 32 7.92 7.00 7.35
C HIS A 32 7.82 6.19 8.66
N ASP A 33 7.89 4.85 8.58
CA ASP A 33 7.77 3.96 9.73
C ASP A 33 9.14 3.72 10.41
N HIS A 34 9.72 4.74 11.05
CA HIS A 34 11.11 4.71 11.53
C HIS A 34 11.38 3.89 12.81
N LYS A 35 10.37 3.27 13.43
CA LYS A 35 10.59 2.44 14.63
C LYS A 35 11.13 1.05 14.26
N SER A 36 11.76 0.39 15.22
CA SER A 36 12.24 -0.99 15.02
C SER A 36 11.07 -1.98 14.94
N ASN A 37 11.29 -3.12 14.29
CA ASN A 37 10.28 -4.19 14.22
C ASN A 37 9.80 -4.60 15.62
N ASN A 38 10.72 -4.74 16.59
CA ASN A 38 10.40 -5.06 17.97
C ASN A 38 9.51 -4.00 18.62
N TRP A 39 9.71 -2.72 18.30
CA TRP A 39 8.85 -1.65 18.81
C TRP A 39 7.42 -1.83 18.29
N TYR A 40 7.23 -2.10 17.00
CA TYR A 40 5.90 -2.33 16.43
C TYR A 40 5.22 -3.56 17.01
N LEU A 41 5.95 -4.68 17.15
CA LEU A 41 5.44 -5.91 17.77
C LEU A 41 4.94 -5.65 19.19
N SER A 42 5.76 -5.00 20.03
CA SER A 42 5.37 -4.58 21.39
C SER A 42 4.26 -3.52 21.44
N ASN A 43 3.94 -2.91 20.29
CA ASN A 43 2.91 -1.88 20.16
C ASN A 43 1.64 -2.35 19.42
N GLY A 44 1.41 -3.66 19.43
CA GLY A 44 0.15 -4.26 19.03
C GLY A 44 0.12 -4.79 17.61
N TRP A 45 1.25 -4.88 16.91
CA TRP A 45 1.33 -5.62 15.64
C TRP A 45 1.70 -7.08 15.89
N ASP A 46 1.12 -8.00 15.12
CA ASP A 46 1.38 -9.44 15.24
C ASP A 46 2.48 -9.92 14.28
N PHE A 47 2.77 -9.12 13.24
CA PHE A 47 3.81 -9.40 12.25
C PHE A 47 4.31 -8.10 11.65
N VAL A 48 5.62 -7.99 11.45
CA VAL A 48 6.28 -6.80 10.90
C VAL A 48 7.38 -7.22 9.94
N CYS A 49 7.36 -6.70 8.72
CA CYS A 49 8.36 -6.96 7.69
C CYS A 49 8.50 -5.77 6.74
N THR A 50 9.49 -5.79 5.85
CA THR A 50 9.66 -4.76 4.80
C THR A 50 8.95 -5.12 3.50
N ALA A 51 8.74 -6.42 3.26
CA ALA A 51 7.91 -6.99 2.20
C ALA A 51 7.71 -8.49 2.49
N PHE A 52 6.65 -9.09 1.95
CA PHE A 52 6.48 -10.53 1.97
C PHE A 52 5.70 -11.02 0.75
N VAL A 53 5.88 -12.30 0.43
CA VAL A 53 5.18 -12.98 -0.67
C VAL A 53 4.40 -14.14 -0.09
N ASP A 54 3.17 -14.31 -0.55
CA ASP A 54 2.32 -15.43 -0.15
C ASP A 54 1.28 -15.74 -1.24
N ARG A 55 0.54 -16.83 -1.10
CA ARG A 55 -0.55 -17.23 -2.01
C ARG A 55 -1.90 -16.92 -1.40
N TYR A 56 -2.67 -16.07 -2.06
CA TYR A 56 -4.04 -15.71 -1.68
C TYR A 56 -4.96 -15.85 -2.90
N PHE A 57 -6.09 -16.54 -2.72
CA PHE A 57 -7.14 -16.70 -3.74
C PHE A 57 -6.59 -17.13 -5.11
N GLY A 58 -5.68 -18.12 -5.11
CA GLY A 58 -5.04 -18.66 -6.32
C GLY A 58 -3.92 -17.80 -6.91
N SER A 59 -3.66 -16.59 -6.40
CA SER A 59 -2.61 -15.69 -6.88
C SER A 59 -1.42 -15.66 -5.93
N LYS A 60 -0.19 -15.65 -6.45
CA LYS A 60 1.03 -15.36 -5.69
C LYS A 60 1.25 -13.85 -5.64
N VAL A 61 1.10 -13.28 -4.45
CA VAL A 61 1.05 -11.84 -4.23
C VAL A 61 2.25 -11.37 -3.43
N LEU A 62 2.94 -10.36 -3.94
CA LEU A 62 3.94 -9.58 -3.22
C LEU A 62 3.28 -8.37 -2.55
N PHE A 63 3.41 -8.27 -1.23
CA PHE A 63 3.05 -7.08 -0.47
C PHE A 63 4.30 -6.26 -0.16
N SER A 64 4.29 -4.99 -0.51
CA SER A 64 5.39 -4.06 -0.26
C SER A 64 4.85 -2.65 0.03
N HIS A 65 5.63 -1.79 0.68
CA HIS A 65 5.24 -0.39 0.78
C HIS A 65 5.43 0.34 -0.57
N LYS A 66 6.68 0.39 -1.07
CA LYS A 66 6.99 0.90 -2.41
C LYS A 66 6.75 -0.17 -3.47
N PRO A 67 6.37 0.19 -4.71
CA PRO A 67 6.30 -0.78 -5.82
C PRO A 67 7.66 -1.44 -6.06
N LYS A 68 7.63 -2.75 -6.30
CA LYS A 68 8.82 -3.58 -6.55
C LYS A 68 8.73 -4.19 -7.94
N ILE A 69 9.85 -4.27 -8.64
CA ILE A 69 9.91 -5.02 -9.89
C ILE A 69 9.59 -6.49 -9.57
N ILE A 70 8.63 -7.08 -10.28
CA ILE A 70 8.19 -8.46 -10.06
C ILE A 70 8.47 -9.36 -11.25
N HIS A 71 9.05 -10.53 -10.97
CA HIS A 71 9.31 -11.60 -11.94
C HIS A 71 8.01 -12.31 -12.36
N ASN A 72 8.09 -13.18 -13.37
CA ASN A 72 6.93 -13.94 -13.88
C ASN A 72 6.35 -14.94 -12.86
N SER A 73 7.11 -15.29 -11.82
CA SER A 73 6.63 -16.17 -10.75
C SER A 73 5.71 -15.47 -9.76
N ILE A 74 5.56 -14.15 -9.81
CA ILE A 74 4.69 -13.34 -8.96
C ILE A 74 3.57 -12.76 -9.82
N ASP A 75 2.33 -13.04 -9.45
CA ASP A 75 1.16 -12.62 -10.24
C ASP A 75 0.85 -11.14 -10.02
N LEU A 76 1.04 -10.66 -8.78
CA LEU A 76 0.63 -9.32 -8.38
C LEU A 76 1.55 -8.71 -7.32
N ASN A 77 1.88 -7.43 -7.46
CA ASN A 77 2.39 -6.59 -6.38
C ASN A 77 1.31 -5.64 -5.89
N ILE A 78 0.84 -5.85 -4.67
CA ILE A 78 0.00 -4.89 -3.96
C ILE A 78 0.93 -3.98 -3.15
N HIS A 79 0.91 -2.69 -3.47
CA HIS A 79 1.81 -1.72 -2.85
C HIS A 79 1.08 -0.49 -2.33
N GLY A 80 1.71 0.23 -1.41
CA GLY A 80 1.27 1.55 -0.96
C GLY A 80 2.05 2.67 -1.63
N HIS A 81 2.59 3.57 -0.81
CA HIS A 81 3.48 4.67 -1.15
C HIS A 81 2.87 5.84 -1.92
N PHE A 82 2.24 5.68 -3.09
CA PHE A 82 1.95 6.85 -3.93
C PHE A 82 0.84 7.78 -3.41
N HIS A 83 -0.10 7.28 -2.58
CA HIS A 83 -1.30 8.02 -2.14
C HIS A 83 -1.99 8.78 -3.31
N ASN A 84 -2.89 9.72 -3.02
CA ASN A 84 -3.53 10.56 -4.04
C ASN A 84 -2.81 11.92 -4.25
N SER A 85 -1.53 11.99 -3.91
CA SER A 85 -0.80 13.26 -3.85
C SER A 85 0.19 13.43 -5.01
N ASN A 86 0.15 14.59 -5.68
CA ASN A 86 0.97 14.90 -6.86
C ASN A 86 2.49 14.72 -6.66
N HIS A 87 3.03 14.91 -5.45
CA HIS A 87 4.48 14.85 -5.19
C HIS A 87 5.07 13.44 -5.32
N ARG A 88 4.39 12.38 -4.87
CA ARG A 88 4.91 11.00 -4.96
C ARG A 88 4.81 10.44 -6.37
N TRP A 89 3.90 10.99 -7.19
CA TRP A 89 3.87 10.73 -8.63
C TRP A 89 5.03 11.39 -9.39
N GLN A 90 5.91 12.13 -8.70
CA GLN A 90 7.16 12.69 -9.23
C GLN A 90 8.38 11.81 -8.91
N GLU A 91 8.21 10.56 -8.44
CA GLU A 91 9.27 9.53 -8.34
C GLU A 91 9.29 8.66 -9.63
N PRO A 92 9.91 9.13 -10.73
CA PRO A 92 9.88 8.43 -12.04
C PRO A 92 10.47 7.02 -11.97
N GLU A 93 11.48 6.80 -11.14
CA GLU A 93 12.18 5.53 -10.94
C GLU A 93 11.30 4.46 -10.27
N LEU A 94 10.26 4.88 -9.53
CA LEU A 94 9.24 3.96 -9.02
C LEU A 94 8.12 3.74 -10.05
N ARG A 95 7.77 4.78 -10.80
CA ARG A 95 6.71 4.71 -11.82
C ARG A 95 7.04 3.77 -12.97
N ILE A 96 8.31 3.75 -13.40
CA ILE A 96 8.76 2.86 -14.48
C ILE A 96 8.59 1.37 -14.14
N ARG A 97 8.46 1.03 -12.85
CA ARG A 97 8.23 -0.34 -12.38
C ARG A 97 6.77 -0.77 -12.55
N LEU A 98 5.85 0.19 -12.63
CA LEU A 98 4.43 -0.08 -12.60
C LEU A 98 3.96 -0.74 -13.91
N THR A 99 3.19 -1.80 -13.75
CA THR A 99 2.54 -2.53 -14.83
C THR A 99 1.11 -2.86 -14.40
N LYS A 100 0.32 -3.51 -15.27
CA LYS A 100 -1.00 -4.06 -14.88
C LYS A 100 -0.97 -5.03 -13.69
N ARG A 101 0.22 -5.57 -13.35
CA ARG A 101 0.45 -6.44 -12.20
C ARG A 101 0.80 -5.68 -10.91
N HIS A 102 0.71 -4.34 -10.91
CA HIS A 102 0.91 -3.51 -9.72
C HIS A 102 -0.40 -2.84 -9.33
N ARG A 103 -0.80 -2.96 -8.06
CA ARG A 103 -2.02 -2.35 -7.54
C ARG A 103 -1.70 -1.47 -6.34
N LEU A 104 -1.97 -0.17 -6.49
CA LEU A 104 -1.86 0.81 -5.41
C LEU A 104 -3.01 0.67 -4.42
N PHE A 105 -2.72 0.25 -3.19
CA PHE A 105 -3.60 0.33 -2.05
C PHE A 105 -3.21 1.50 -1.14
N SER A 106 -4.14 2.42 -0.93
CA SER A 106 -3.99 3.53 0.02
C SER A 106 -5.33 3.85 0.67
N ALA A 107 -5.31 4.61 1.77
CA ALA A 107 -6.54 5.02 2.45
C ALA A 107 -7.46 5.83 1.53
N GLU A 108 -6.91 6.67 0.65
CA GLU A 108 -7.68 7.46 -0.32
C GLU A 108 -8.33 6.57 -1.38
N VAL A 109 -7.60 5.55 -1.86
CA VAL A 109 -8.15 4.55 -2.79
C VAL A 109 -9.31 3.79 -2.15
N SER A 110 -9.20 3.48 -0.85
CA SER A 110 -10.23 2.75 -0.12
C SER A 110 -11.33 3.62 0.49
N LYS A 111 -11.31 4.94 0.26
CA LYS A 111 -12.22 5.91 0.89
C LYS A 111 -12.22 5.79 2.42
N TYR A 112 -11.03 5.59 2.99
CA TYR A 112 -10.77 5.45 4.43
C TYR A 112 -11.53 4.28 5.09
N LYS A 113 -11.85 3.25 4.31
CA LYS A 113 -12.46 2.01 4.80
C LYS A 113 -11.51 0.82 4.59
N PRO A 114 -11.58 -0.21 5.44
CA PRO A 114 -10.91 -1.47 5.13
C PRO A 114 -11.53 -2.09 3.87
N ILE A 115 -10.71 -2.77 3.08
CA ILE A 115 -11.14 -3.56 1.92
C ILE A 115 -10.79 -5.02 2.19
N LEU A 116 -11.70 -5.93 1.84
CA LEU A 116 -11.42 -7.36 1.87
C LEU A 116 -10.37 -7.70 0.83
N LEU A 117 -9.34 -8.44 1.24
CA LEU A 117 -8.24 -8.81 0.35
C LEU A 117 -8.75 -9.61 -0.88
N GLU A 118 -9.76 -10.45 -0.67
CA GLU A 118 -10.42 -11.19 -1.75
C GLU A 118 -10.95 -10.26 -2.83
N ASP A 119 -11.82 -9.32 -2.46
CA ASP A 119 -12.38 -8.31 -3.36
C ASP A 119 -11.27 -7.55 -4.12
N TYR A 120 -10.16 -7.28 -3.43
CA TYR A 120 -9.06 -6.51 -3.98
C TYR A 120 -8.17 -7.31 -4.93
N ILE A 121 -8.12 -8.64 -4.81
CA ILE A 121 -7.36 -9.54 -5.68
C ILE A 121 -8.21 -10.02 -6.86
N THR A 122 -9.43 -10.49 -6.59
CA THR A 122 -10.28 -11.18 -7.58
C THR A 122 -10.97 -10.25 -8.55
N LYS A 123 -11.25 -8.98 -8.17
CA LYS A 123 -11.79 -8.00 -9.10
C LYS A 123 -10.71 -7.61 -10.11
N ASN A 124 -11.04 -7.68 -11.40
CA ASN A 124 -10.22 -7.15 -12.48
C ASN A 124 -10.12 -5.62 -12.34
N TYR A 125 -9.15 -5.18 -11.54
CA TYR A 125 -8.92 -3.76 -11.28
C TYR A 125 -8.15 -3.14 -12.45
N ASP A 126 -8.90 -2.60 -13.43
CA ASP A 126 -8.33 -1.96 -14.61
C ASP A 126 -7.75 -0.57 -14.28
N HIS A 127 -6.41 -0.49 -14.17
CA HIS A 127 -5.68 0.75 -13.93
C HIS A 127 -5.78 1.77 -15.08
N SER A 128 -6.07 1.33 -16.31
CA SER A 128 -6.08 2.21 -17.49
C SER A 128 -7.11 3.34 -17.34
N LYS A 129 -8.26 3.05 -16.72
CA LYS A 129 -9.35 4.01 -16.51
C LYS A 129 -9.03 5.13 -15.53
N LYS A 130 -8.15 4.88 -14.53
CA LYS A 130 -7.78 5.90 -13.53
C LYS A 130 -6.61 6.77 -13.99
N ILE A 131 -5.67 6.19 -14.75
CA ILE A 131 -4.59 6.95 -15.41
C ILE A 131 -5.16 7.89 -16.47
N GLN A 132 -6.13 7.44 -17.28
CA GLN A 132 -6.87 8.31 -18.21
C GLN A 132 -7.58 9.46 -17.49
N LYS A 133 -8.22 9.18 -16.35
CA LYS A 133 -8.90 10.22 -15.57
C LYS A 133 -7.92 11.25 -15.00
N LEU A 134 -6.74 10.82 -14.54
CA LEU A 134 -5.68 11.71 -14.06
C LEU A 134 -4.96 12.48 -15.19
N SER A 135 -4.88 11.94 -16.41
CA SER A 135 -4.36 12.67 -17.57
C SER A 135 -5.35 13.72 -18.09
N ILE A 136 -6.66 13.44 -18.01
CA ILE A 136 -7.72 14.41 -18.37
C ILE A 136 -7.66 15.66 -17.47
N TYR A 137 -7.39 15.52 -16.17
CA TYR A 137 -7.23 16.68 -15.28
C TYR A 137 -5.96 17.50 -15.54
N LYS A 138 -4.93 16.94 -16.16
CA LYS A 138 -3.74 17.71 -16.60
C LYS A 138 -4.00 18.52 -17.88
N GLY A 139 -4.99 18.13 -18.69
CA GLY A 139 -5.35 18.85 -19.91
C GLY A 139 -6.32 20.03 -19.71
N LEU A 140 -6.80 20.27 -18.48
CA LEU A 140 -7.73 21.35 -18.15
C LEU A 140 -7.07 22.49 -17.34
N SER A 141 -5.77 22.39 -17.05
CA SER A 141 -4.99 23.44 -16.36
C SER A 141 -4.04 24.22 -17.28
N GLU A 142 -4.14 24.03 -18.60
CA GLU A 142 -3.36 24.74 -19.62
C GLU A 142 -4.28 25.39 -20.69
N ILE A 143 -5.38 26.03 -20.24
CA ILE A 143 -6.17 26.98 -21.05
C ILE A 143 -6.32 28.27 -20.26
#